data_AF-A0A226E8G9-F1
#
_entry.id   AF-A0A226E8G9-F1
#
_cell.length_a   1.000
_cell.length_b   1.000
_cell.length_c   1.000
_cell.angle_alpha   90.00
_cell.angle_beta   90.00
_cell.angle_gamma   90.00
#
_symmetry.space_group_name_H-M   'P 1'
#
loop_
_entity.id
_entity.type
_entity.pdbx_description
1 polymer ?
#
loop_
_entity_poly.entity_id
_entity_poly.type
_entity_poly.pdbx_seq_one_letter_code
_entity_poly.pdbx_strand_id
1 'polypeptide(L)'
;MLTKNEAREIIFFAFSNMFVGPAICMWGMYPQFRNYMDESEAKNFTGVELALKYYPVFWANASLIFCSSVSGLCADVAVMRFLDIPNWRIKLGKVATFLSTSLWWQALLFIFYDVDPMKWRTPDGTLASWGPIELSVPTILYYVFVQLYFSEICYKLV
;
A
#
# COMPACT_ATOMS: atom_id res chain seq x y z
N MET A 1 -8.99 25.14 -12.32
CA MET A 1 -10.39 24.70 -12.14
C MET A 1 -10.48 23.33 -12.78
N LEU A 2 -10.90 22.29 -12.06
CA LEU A 2 -10.93 20.92 -12.61
C LEU A 2 -12.03 20.81 -13.68
N THR A 3 -11.71 20.14 -14.79
CA THR A 3 -12.76 19.77 -15.76
C THR A 3 -13.62 18.63 -15.22
N LYS A 4 -14.85 18.50 -15.73
CA LYS A 4 -15.74 17.39 -15.34
C LYS A 4 -15.14 16.00 -15.61
N ASN A 5 -14.34 15.88 -16.67
CA ASN A 5 -13.69 14.62 -17.01
C ASN A 5 -12.58 14.28 -16.02
N GLU A 6 -11.74 15.26 -15.66
CA GLU A 6 -10.70 15.06 -14.64
C GLU A 6 -11.30 14.74 -13.26
N ALA A 7 -12.41 15.38 -12.89
CA ALA A 7 -13.07 15.09 -11.62
C ALA A 7 -13.59 13.65 -11.57
N ARG A 8 -14.20 13.16 -12.66
CA ARG A 8 -14.68 11.77 -12.78
C ARG A 8 -13.53 10.77 -12.73
N GLU A 9 -12.44 11.08 -13.42
CA GLU A 9 -11.24 10.26 -13.44
C GLU A 9 -10.64 10.13 -12.03
N ILE A 10 -10.46 11.25 -11.31
CA ILE A 10 -9.98 11.23 -9.93
C ILE A 10 -10.90 10.39 -9.04
N ILE A 11 -12.22 10.57 -9.13
CA ILE A 11 -13.18 9.79 -8.33
C ILE A 11 -13.05 8.29 -8.63
N PHE A 12 -12.89 7.90 -9.90
CA PHE A 12 -12.74 6.51 -10.29
C PHE A 12 -11.49 5.86 -9.68
N PHE A 13 -10.33 6.54 -9.78
CA PHE A 13 -9.10 6.03 -9.18
C PHE A 13 -9.10 6.12 -7.65
N ALA A 14 -9.73 7.15 -7.08
CA ALA A 14 -9.93 7.26 -5.64
C ALA A 14 -10.74 6.09 -5.09
N PHE A 15 -11.84 5.72 -5.77
CA PHE A 15 -12.63 4.55 -5.43
C PHE A 15 -11.83 3.25 -5.57
N SER A 16 -11.04 3.13 -6.64
CA SER A 16 -10.15 1.99 -6.85
C SER A 16 -9.13 1.86 -5.71
N ASN A 17 -8.52 2.97 -5.28
CA ASN A 17 -7.60 2.98 -4.15
C ASN A 17 -8.27 2.71 -2.80
N MET A 18 -9.55 3.05 -2.66
CA MET A 18 -10.30 2.80 -1.43
C MET A 18 -10.74 1.33 -1.29
N PHE A 19 -10.98 0.63 -2.40
CA PHE A 19 -11.53 -0.73 -2.36
C PHE A 19 -10.71 -1.76 -3.14
N VAL A 20 -10.38 -1.50 -4.40
CA VAL A 20 -9.70 -2.45 -5.29
C VAL A 20 -8.27 -2.71 -4.83
N GLY A 21 -7.49 -1.66 -4.54
CA GLY A 21 -6.14 -1.80 -4.00
C GLY A 21 -6.09 -2.65 -2.73
N PRO A 22 -6.88 -2.30 -1.68
CA PRO A 22 -7.01 -3.11 -0.48
C PRO A 22 -7.46 -4.55 -0.73
N ALA A 23 -8.43 -4.77 -1.61
CA ALA A 23 -8.90 -6.11 -1.95
C ALA A 23 -7.79 -6.97 -2.59
N ILE A 24 -7.01 -6.40 -3.49
CA ILE A 24 -5.86 -7.07 -4.12
C ILE A 24 -4.81 -7.43 -3.07
N CYS A 25 -4.48 -6.52 -2.14
CA CYS A 25 -3.57 -6.81 -1.02
C CYS A 25 -4.08 -7.95 -0.13
N MET A 26 -5.34 -7.87 0.30
CA MET A 26 -5.94 -8.91 1.14
C MET A 26 -5.96 -10.28 0.44
N TRP A 27 -6.27 -10.30 -0.86
CA TRP A 27 -6.22 -11.52 -1.66
C TRP A 27 -4.80 -12.08 -1.75
N GLY A 28 -3.81 -11.23 -2.03
CA GLY A 28 -2.40 -11.63 -2.12
C GLY A 28 -1.84 -12.17 -0.80
N MET A 29 -2.32 -11.66 0.34
CA MET A 29 -1.89 -12.06 1.68
C MET A 29 -2.56 -13.35 2.18
N TYR A 30 -3.69 -13.76 1.57
CA TYR A 30 -4.47 -14.91 2.05
C TYR A 30 -3.67 -16.22 2.20
N PRO A 31 -2.79 -16.62 1.25
CA PRO A 31 -1.98 -17.83 1.39
C PRO A 31 -1.02 -17.77 2.57
N GLN A 32 -0.41 -16.62 2.84
CA GLN A 32 0.51 -16.45 3.97
C GLN A 32 -0.23 -16.47 5.30
N PHE A 33 -1.45 -15.92 5.36
CA PHE A 33 -2.30 -16.02 6.54
C PHE A 33 -2.69 -17.47 6.83
N ARG A 34 -3.03 -18.26 5.80
CA ARG A 34 -3.27 -19.71 5.92
C ARG A 34 -2.05 -20.44 6.48
N ASN A 35 -0.87 -20.21 5.89
CA ASN A 35 0.37 -20.83 6.36
C ASN A 35 0.71 -20.45 7.82
N TYR A 36 0.50 -19.19 8.20
CA TYR A 36 0.67 -18.76 9.58
C TYR A 36 -0.24 -19.52 10.55
N MET A 37 -1.52 -19.70 10.21
CA MET A 37 -2.47 -20.44 11.04
C MET A 37 -2.07 -21.93 11.16
N ASP A 38 -1.75 -22.57 10.04
CA ASP A 38 -1.35 -23.98 10.01
C ASP A 38 -0.06 -24.23 10.83
N GLU A 39 0.94 -23.35 10.69
CA GLU A 39 2.21 -23.45 11.44
C GLU A 39 2.06 -23.12 12.94
N SER A 40 1.15 -22.20 13.28
CA SER A 40 0.79 -21.88 14.67
C SER A 40 0.15 -23.07 15.37
N GLU A 41 -0.80 -23.75 14.69
CA GLU A 41 -1.50 -24.93 15.23
C GLU A 41 -0.57 -26.13 15.40
N ALA A 42 0.40 -26.31 14.49
CA ALA A 42 1.37 -27.39 14.55
C ALA A 42 2.33 -27.31 15.75
N LYS A 43 2.41 -26.15 16.45
CA LYS A 43 3.30 -25.90 17.62
C LYS A 43 4.78 -26.24 17.40
N ASN A 44 5.22 -26.29 16.14
CA ASN A 44 6.60 -26.58 15.76
C ASN A 44 7.52 -25.36 15.91
N PHE A 45 6.95 -24.16 16.05
CA PHE A 45 7.67 -22.90 16.18
C PHE A 45 7.30 -22.20 17.49
N THR A 46 8.26 -21.46 18.04
CA THR A 46 7.95 -20.51 19.12
C THR A 46 7.17 -19.32 18.56
N GLY A 47 6.36 -18.66 19.39
CA GLY A 47 5.61 -17.48 18.97
C GLY A 47 6.51 -16.35 18.44
N VAL A 48 7.76 -16.26 18.92
CA VAL A 48 8.75 -15.28 18.46
C VAL A 48 9.27 -15.61 17.06
N GLU A 49 9.59 -16.87 16.78
CA GLU A 49 10.04 -17.30 15.43
C GLU A 49 8.93 -17.10 14.39
N LEU A 50 7.69 -17.43 14.76
CA LEU A 50 6.54 -17.24 13.90
C LEU A 50 6.28 -15.74 13.63
N ALA A 51 6.40 -14.90 14.66
CA ALA A 51 6.31 -13.44 14.50
C ALA A 51 7.40 -12.90 13.57
N LEU A 52 8.67 -13.27 13.77
CA LEU A 52 9.79 -12.83 12.92
C LEU A 52 9.62 -13.26 11.45
N LYS A 53 8.96 -14.39 11.21
CA LYS A 53 8.68 -14.89 9.87
C LYS A 53 7.55 -14.12 9.17
N TYR A 54 6.45 -13.84 9.84
CA TYR A 54 5.25 -13.29 9.18
C TYR A 54 4.96 -11.81 9.45
N TYR A 55 5.51 -11.20 10.51
CA TYR A 55 5.30 -9.77 10.78
C TYR A 55 5.73 -8.85 9.64
N PRO A 56 6.90 -9.06 8.98
CA PRO A 56 7.32 -8.19 7.90
C PRO A 56 6.26 -8.07 6.79
N VAL A 57 5.72 -9.21 6.36
CA VAL A 57 4.74 -9.24 5.28
C VAL A 57 3.35 -8.76 5.70
N PHE A 58 2.93 -9.02 6.93
CA PHE A 58 1.70 -8.45 7.48
C PHE A 58 1.76 -6.93 7.58
N TRP A 59 2.86 -6.38 8.11
CA TRP A 59 3.04 -4.93 8.23
C TRP A 59 3.15 -4.25 6.86
N ALA A 60 3.84 -4.85 5.90
CA ALA A 60 3.93 -4.34 4.53
C ALA A 60 2.55 -4.27 3.87
N ASN A 61 1.76 -5.34 3.93
CA ASN A 61 0.41 -5.33 3.34
C ASN A 61 -0.54 -4.39 4.10
N ALA A 62 -0.45 -4.32 5.43
CA ALA A 62 -1.25 -3.40 6.23
C ALA A 62 -0.94 -1.93 5.89
N SER A 63 0.33 -1.57 5.70
CA SER A 63 0.70 -0.21 5.30
C SER A 63 0.19 0.12 3.90
N LEU A 64 0.29 -0.82 2.94
CA LEU A 64 -0.24 -0.65 1.58
C LEU A 64 -1.77 -0.45 1.59
N ILE A 65 -2.49 -1.25 2.38
CA ILE A 65 -3.96 -1.13 2.54
C ILE A 65 -4.31 0.24 3.12
N PHE A 66 -3.67 0.63 4.23
CA PHE A 66 -3.95 1.87 4.92
C PHE A 66 -3.68 3.08 4.01
N CYS A 67 -2.47 3.18 3.45
CA CYS A 67 -2.09 4.30 2.60
C CYS A 67 -2.97 4.37 1.34
N SER A 68 -3.32 3.23 0.73
CA SER A 68 -4.24 3.19 -0.43
C SER A 68 -5.60 3.75 -0.05
N SER A 69 -6.17 3.26 1.04
CA SER A 69 -7.51 3.65 1.49
C SER A 69 -7.60 5.13 1.84
N VAL A 70 -6.63 5.63 2.60
CA VAL A 70 -6.58 7.04 3.02
C VAL A 70 -6.33 7.96 1.82
N SER A 71 -5.45 7.57 0.89
CA SER A 71 -5.20 8.38 -0.32
C SER A 71 -6.46 8.52 -1.17
N GLY A 72 -7.20 7.42 -1.38
CA GLY A 72 -8.46 7.41 -2.10
C GLY A 72 -9.51 8.28 -1.42
N LEU A 73 -9.70 8.10 -0.10
CA LEU A 73 -10.64 8.89 0.68
C LEU A 73 -10.33 10.40 0.61
N CYS A 74 -9.06 10.79 0.73
CA CYS A 74 -8.65 12.19 0.65
C CYS A 74 -8.94 12.78 -0.73
N ALA A 75 -8.64 12.06 -1.82
CA ALA A 75 -8.91 12.52 -3.18
C ALA A 75 -10.41 12.64 -3.46
N ASP A 76 -11.20 11.65 -3.04
CA ASP A 76 -12.66 11.65 -3.20
C ASP A 76 -13.30 12.83 -2.46
N VAL A 77 -12.93 13.03 -1.19
CA VAL A 77 -13.44 14.15 -0.38
C VAL A 77 -13.01 15.50 -0.95
N ALA A 78 -11.78 15.61 -1.49
CA ALA A 78 -11.30 16.83 -2.13
C ALA A 78 -12.17 17.22 -3.34
N VAL A 79 -12.58 16.23 -4.14
CA VAL A 79 -13.40 16.46 -5.34
C VAL A 79 -14.89 16.62 -5.01
N MET A 80 -15.45 15.77 -4.16
CA MET A 80 -16.90 15.74 -3.91
C MET A 80 -17.38 16.83 -2.96
N ARG A 81 -16.62 17.14 -1.90
CA ARG A 81 -17.10 18.02 -0.81
C ARG A 81 -16.47 19.39 -0.77
N PHE A 82 -15.24 19.52 -1.27
CA PHE A 82 -14.45 20.74 -1.14
C PHE A 82 -14.06 21.36 -2.48
N LEU A 83 -14.77 21.03 -3.57
CA LEU A 83 -14.46 21.55 -4.90
C LEU A 83 -14.34 23.09 -4.91
N ASP A 84 -15.24 23.75 -4.17
CA ASP A 84 -15.37 25.21 -4.07
C ASP A 84 -14.67 25.82 -2.85
N ILE A 85 -14.01 25.03 -2.01
CA ILE A 85 -13.26 25.50 -0.84
C ILE A 85 -11.76 25.25 -1.09
N PRO A 86 -11.04 26.20 -1.72
CA PRO A 86 -9.73 25.95 -2.32
C PRO A 86 -8.70 25.43 -1.31
N ASN A 87 -8.70 25.97 -0.09
CA ASN A 87 -7.74 25.57 0.94
C ASN A 87 -7.87 24.11 1.36
N TRP A 88 -9.09 23.60 1.50
CA TRP A 88 -9.32 22.20 1.90
C TRP A 88 -9.06 21.25 0.74
N ARG A 89 -9.47 21.60 -0.48
CA ARG A 89 -9.14 20.84 -1.69
C ARG A 89 -7.62 20.64 -1.84
N ILE A 90 -6.85 21.72 -1.72
CA ILE A 90 -5.38 21.68 -1.86
C ILE A 90 -4.76 20.82 -0.75
N LYS A 91 -5.18 20.99 0.51
CA LYS A 91 -4.66 20.19 1.64
C LYS A 91 -4.90 18.70 1.43
N LEU A 92 -6.12 18.32 1.07
CA LEU A 92 -6.48 16.92 0.84
C LEU A 92 -5.79 16.36 -0.42
N GLY A 93 -5.69 17.14 -1.49
CA GLY A 93 -4.94 16.79 -2.71
C GLY A 93 -3.47 16.52 -2.43
N LYS A 94 -2.82 17.34 -1.59
CA LYS A 94 -1.43 17.11 -1.16
C LYS A 94 -1.28 15.81 -0.37
N VAL A 95 -2.20 15.51 0.54
CA VAL A 95 -2.18 14.26 1.31
C VAL A 95 -2.36 13.05 0.38
N ALA A 96 -3.34 13.09 -0.53
CA ALA A 96 -3.58 12.03 -1.50
C ALA A 96 -2.35 11.78 -2.39
N THR A 97 -1.77 12.85 -2.93
CA THR A 97 -0.55 12.79 -3.77
C THR A 97 0.64 12.21 -3.00
N PHE A 98 0.86 12.68 -1.76
CA PHE A 98 1.96 12.20 -0.91
C PHE A 98 1.84 10.71 -0.60
N LEU A 99 0.64 10.26 -0.22
CA LEU A 99 0.39 8.86 0.10
C LEU A 99 0.48 7.97 -1.15
N SER A 100 -0.06 8.41 -2.29
CA SER A 100 0.06 7.68 -3.57
C SER A 100 1.52 7.52 -4.00
N THR A 101 2.31 8.60 -3.88
CA THR A 101 3.75 8.56 -4.20
C THR A 101 4.51 7.65 -3.23
N SER A 102 4.14 7.69 -1.94
CA SER A 102 4.73 6.83 -0.91
C SER A 102 4.41 5.36 -1.14
N LEU A 103 3.19 5.03 -1.59
CA LEU A 103 2.81 3.66 -1.97
C LEU A 103 3.66 3.13 -3.12
N TRP A 104 3.92 3.96 -4.13
CA TRP A 104 4.79 3.59 -5.24
C TRP A 104 6.21 3.26 -4.76
N TRP A 105 6.79 4.13 -3.93
CA TRP A 105 8.11 3.88 -3.33
C TRP A 105 8.12 2.66 -2.42
N GLN A 106 7.08 2.45 -1.61
CA GLN A 106 6.94 1.26 -0.76
C GLN A 106 6.92 -0.02 -1.59
N ALA A 107 6.15 -0.06 -2.69
CA ALA A 107 6.11 -1.21 -3.57
C ALA A 107 7.50 -1.52 -4.15
N LEU A 108 8.25 -0.50 -4.60
CA LEU A 108 9.63 -0.69 -5.04
C LEU A 108 10.55 -1.19 -3.93
N LEU A 109 10.46 -0.60 -2.74
CA LEU A 109 11.26 -1.00 -1.58
C LEU A 109 11.02 -2.47 -1.22
N PHE A 110 9.77 -2.95 -1.27
CA PHE A 110 9.45 -4.36 -1.01
C PHE A 110 9.99 -5.29 -2.09
N ILE A 111 9.93 -4.90 -3.36
CA ILE A 111 10.56 -5.67 -4.45
C ILE A 111 12.07 -5.77 -4.24
N PHE A 112 12.74 -4.65 -3.92
CA PHE A 112 14.18 -4.65 -3.67
C PHE A 112 14.57 -5.38 -2.38
N TYR A 113 13.71 -5.36 -1.36
CA TYR A 113 13.90 -6.09 -0.11
C TYR A 113 14.06 -7.60 -0.35
N ASP A 114 13.27 -8.18 -1.25
CA ASP A 114 13.34 -9.61 -1.56
C ASP A 114 14.47 -9.98 -2.52
N VAL A 115 14.87 -9.04 -3.39
CA VAL A 115 15.96 -9.23 -4.36
C VAL A 115 17.35 -9.01 -3.75
N ASP A 116 17.44 -8.46 -2.53
CA ASP A 116 18.70 -8.09 -1.88
C ASP A 116 19.74 -9.24 -1.89
N PRO A 117 20.78 -9.15 -2.74
CA PRO A 117 21.79 -10.18 -2.87
C PRO A 117 22.73 -10.24 -1.65
N MET A 118 22.73 -9.20 -0.81
CA MET A 118 23.61 -9.11 0.35
C MET A 118 23.01 -9.73 1.62
N LYS A 119 21.74 -10.15 1.61
CA LYS A 119 21.01 -10.70 2.77
C LYS A 119 21.04 -9.76 4.00
N TRP A 120 20.89 -8.45 3.82
CA TRP A 120 20.85 -7.47 4.91
C TRP A 120 19.54 -7.51 5.72
N ARG A 121 18.87 -8.68 5.72
CA ARG A 121 17.72 -9.00 6.56
C ARG A 121 18.18 -9.07 8.01
N THR A 122 18.44 -7.95 8.66
CA THR A 122 18.71 -7.91 10.09
C THR A 122 18.11 -6.63 10.67
N PRO A 123 17.10 -6.73 11.56
CA PRO A 123 16.47 -5.56 12.17
C PRO A 123 17.41 -4.82 13.12
N ASP A 124 18.39 -5.52 13.72
CA ASP A 124 19.18 -5.02 14.86
C ASP A 124 20.70 -5.26 14.74
N GLY A 125 21.24 -5.57 13.55
CA GLY A 125 22.64 -5.99 13.40
C GLY A 125 22.96 -7.36 14.03
N THR A 126 21.94 -8.10 14.46
CA THR A 126 22.03 -9.51 14.87
C THR A 126 21.46 -10.40 13.76
N LEU A 127 22.09 -11.57 13.55
CA LEU A 127 21.90 -12.57 12.50
C LEU A 127 20.47 -13.17 12.34
N ALA A 128 19.43 -12.57 12.90
CA ALA A 128 18.05 -13.04 12.74
C ALA A 128 17.43 -12.43 11.47
N SER A 129 17.28 -13.26 10.42
CA SER A 129 16.63 -12.86 9.18
C SER A 129 15.14 -12.68 9.38
N TRP A 130 14.64 -11.45 9.18
CA TRP A 130 13.21 -11.23 8.91
C TRP A 130 12.77 -12.09 7.72
N GLY A 131 11.53 -12.59 7.79
CA GLY A 131 10.93 -13.31 6.66
C GLY A 131 10.84 -12.43 5.41
N PRO A 132 10.74 -13.05 4.22
CA PRO A 132 10.58 -12.31 2.97
C PRO A 132 9.26 -11.52 2.96
N ILE A 133 9.22 -10.43 2.20
CA ILE A 133 8.00 -9.61 1.99
C ILE A 133 7.43 -9.99 0.63
N GLU A 134 6.98 -11.25 0.52
CA GLU A 134 6.48 -11.77 -0.77
C GLU A 134 5.14 -11.11 -1.10
N LEU A 135 5.19 -10.07 -1.93
CA LEU A 135 4.01 -9.45 -2.51
C LEU A 135 3.50 -10.26 -3.69
N SER A 136 2.19 -10.40 -3.79
CA SER A 136 1.58 -11.02 -4.96
C SER A 136 1.84 -10.19 -6.22
N VAL A 137 1.98 -10.85 -7.39
CA VAL A 137 2.15 -10.16 -8.68
C VAL A 137 1.03 -9.13 -8.93
N PRO A 138 -0.26 -9.43 -8.68
CA PRO A 138 -1.32 -8.42 -8.78
C PRO A 138 -1.11 -7.20 -7.89
N THR A 139 -0.62 -7.39 -6.65
CA THR A 139 -0.28 -6.29 -5.74
C THR A 139 0.82 -5.43 -6.35
N ILE A 140 1.91 -6.04 -6.80
CA ILE A 140 3.03 -5.31 -7.41
C ILE A 140 2.55 -4.48 -8.62
N LEU A 141 1.81 -5.10 -9.54
CA LEU A 141 1.32 -4.42 -10.74
C LEU A 141 0.39 -3.26 -10.39
N TYR A 142 -0.54 -3.45 -9.45
CA TYR A 142 -1.43 -2.38 -9.03
C TYR A 142 -0.64 -1.22 -8.41
N TYR A 143 0.21 -1.49 -7.43
CA TYR A 143 0.87 -0.43 -6.67
C TYR A 143 2.00 0.28 -7.43
N VAL A 144 2.62 -0.37 -8.42
CA VAL A 144 3.64 0.28 -9.27
C VAL A 144 3.00 1.12 -10.37
N PHE A 145 2.00 0.61 -11.09
CA PHE A 145 1.45 1.32 -12.25
C PHE A 145 0.31 2.27 -11.88
N VAL A 146 -0.63 1.81 -11.04
CA VAL A 146 -1.83 2.60 -10.72
C VAL A 146 -1.51 3.77 -9.81
N GLN A 147 -0.59 3.60 -8.83
CA GLN A 147 -0.26 4.67 -7.89
C GLN A 147 0.59 5.78 -8.50
N LEU A 148 1.44 5.45 -9.49
CA LEU A 148 2.19 6.47 -10.22
C LEU A 148 1.22 7.38 -10.96
N TYR A 149 0.31 6.78 -11.72
CA TYR A 149 -0.71 7.51 -12.47
C TYR A 149 -1.67 8.27 -11.56
N PHE A 150 -2.16 7.64 -10.49
CA PHE A 150 -3.06 8.30 -9.53
C PHE A 150 -2.40 9.51 -8.86
N SER A 151 -1.10 9.43 -8.55
CA SER A 151 -0.34 10.55 -7.99
C SER A 151 -0.31 11.74 -8.94
N GLU A 152 -0.01 11.49 -10.23
CA GLU A 152 0.02 12.54 -11.25
C GLU A 152 -1.34 13.24 -11.41
N ILE A 153 -2.44 12.49 -11.39
CA ILE A 153 -3.78 13.09 -11.49
C ILE A 153 -4.13 13.84 -10.19
N CYS A 154 -3.79 13.31 -9.01
CA CYS A 154 -4.02 13.97 -7.74
C CYS A 154 -3.26 15.31 -7.62
N TYR A 155 -2.12 15.45 -8.30
CA TYR A 155 -1.39 16.71 -8.36
C TYR A 155 -2.24 17.87 -8.92
N LYS A 156 -3.25 17.58 -9.75
CA LYS A 156 -4.19 18.58 -10.30
C LYS A 156 -5.14 19.18 -9.25
N LEU A 157 -5.24 18.56 -8.06
CA LEU A 157 -6.06 19.08 -6.95
C LEU A 157 -5.33 20.18 -6.16
N VAL A 158 -4.00 20.25 -6.30
CA VAL A 158 -3.09 21.19 -5.64
C VAL A 158 -2.97 22.47 -6.47
#